data_AF-A0A7S0RXZ9-F1
#
_entry.id   AF-A0A7S0RXZ9-F1
#
_cell.length_a   1.000
_cell.length_b   1.000
_cell.length_c   1.000
_cell.angle_alpha   90.00
_cell.angle_beta   90.00
_cell.angle_gamma   90.00
#
_symmetry.space_group_name_H-M   'P 1'
#
loop_
_entity.id
_entity.type
_entity.pdbx_description
1 polymer ?
#
loop_
_entity_poly.entity_id
_entity_poly.type
_entity_poly.pdbx_seq_one_letter_code
_entity_poly.pdbx_strand_id
1 'polypeptide(L)'
;VLRQDAVAVLSHLCRNHEANARLFRGARGLSAVKQALAGLWAADHTLPSAYGVAVLECLWNAVVGSRRNLARFLAAHGLDALFDLLEVCNPYLYPVILSCMADIAENPKTHEFFHEWKSSTSGQTLGHMILGLWRAEEKARGMLTEEGSLANPARPMAGTLPKRAEWIPSLDIAYTFQSNEKKSVMKRMAEVVNGDAIVVKVYAVLSKLGFENFPYLDHTDHSTLCTIENFVKFRQGEVWQDISAEFAEEAVKPTAADRQRLASGIQKSEALARNVVYKQGVLHTTLHEEHEAANAEFYSNTMQLAKDEAEAKVYKRSMATLTMKERLEAKLKREQMLKTSFKEELTKERFKACGLDMDAMLKEEAELTLRRSQGLPLEALED
;
A
#
# COMPACT_ATOMS: atom_id res chain seq x y z
N VAL A 1 28.04 -3.97 15.54
CA VAL A 1 28.43 -4.57 16.84
C VAL A 1 28.18 -3.59 17.97
N LEU A 2 29.00 -2.56 18.22
CA LEU A 2 28.79 -1.61 19.35
C LEU A 2 27.39 -0.99 19.45
N ARG A 3 26.81 -0.52 18.33
CA ARG A 3 25.44 0.04 18.33
C ARG A 3 24.37 -1.02 18.61
N GLN A 4 24.56 -2.24 18.11
CA GLN A 4 23.64 -3.36 18.34
C GLN A 4 23.66 -3.77 19.81
N ASP A 5 24.85 -3.96 20.39
CA ASP A 5 24.98 -4.39 21.78
C ASP A 5 24.43 -3.31 22.73
N ALA A 6 24.73 -2.04 22.47
CA ALA A 6 24.19 -0.93 23.26
C ALA A 6 22.66 -0.91 23.24
N VAL A 7 22.03 -1.06 22.06
CA VAL A 7 20.57 -1.06 21.93
C VAL A 7 19.95 -2.29 22.60
N ALA A 8 20.58 -3.48 22.49
CA ALA A 8 20.13 -4.69 23.17
C ALA A 8 20.20 -4.55 24.70
N VAL A 9 21.29 -4.00 25.24
CA VAL A 9 21.40 -3.71 26.67
C VAL A 9 20.32 -2.73 27.11
N LEU A 10 20.10 -1.63 26.37
CA LEU A 10 19.05 -0.66 26.69
C LEU A 10 17.65 -1.27 26.67
N SER A 11 17.38 -2.15 25.70
CA SER A 11 16.14 -2.92 25.61
C SER A 11 15.89 -3.71 26.90
N HIS A 12 16.86 -4.52 27.32
CA HIS A 12 16.74 -5.34 28.52
C HIS A 12 16.66 -4.52 29.81
N LEU A 13 17.39 -3.42 29.91
CA LEU A 13 17.32 -2.52 31.07
C LEU A 13 15.95 -1.86 31.22
N CYS A 14 15.26 -1.58 30.11
CA CYS A 14 13.94 -0.96 30.15
C CYS A 14 12.79 -1.97 30.34
N ARG A 15 13.04 -3.26 30.07
CA ARG A 15 12.02 -4.31 30.15
C ARG A 15 11.38 -4.36 31.54
N ASN A 16 10.07 -4.10 31.59
CA ASN A 16 9.27 -4.08 32.82
C ASN A 16 9.82 -3.15 33.93
N HIS A 17 10.59 -2.11 33.59
CA HIS A 17 11.26 -1.25 34.56
C HIS A 17 11.01 0.25 34.30
N GLU A 18 9.97 0.82 34.91
CA GLU A 18 9.52 2.20 34.64
C GLU A 18 10.56 3.29 34.99
N ALA A 19 11.43 3.10 35.99
CA ALA A 19 12.47 4.10 36.30
C ALA A 19 13.51 4.20 35.16
N ASN A 20 13.96 3.06 34.64
CA ASN A 20 14.84 2.99 33.47
C ASN A 20 14.14 3.51 32.22
N ALA A 21 12.86 3.19 32.02
CA ALA A 21 12.06 3.74 30.92
C ALA A 21 11.96 5.28 31.00
N ARG A 22 11.87 5.85 32.21
CA ARG A 22 11.90 7.30 32.45
C ARG A 22 13.28 7.90 32.13
N LEU A 23 14.37 7.26 32.55
CA LEU A 23 15.73 7.69 32.24
C LEU A 23 16.01 7.63 30.74
N PHE A 24 15.62 6.53 30.09
CA PHE A 24 15.72 6.31 28.66
C PHE A 24 15.05 7.44 27.87
N ARG A 25 13.82 7.80 28.25
CA ARG A 25 13.12 8.95 27.67
C ARG A 25 13.82 10.27 27.95
N GLY A 26 14.30 10.49 29.18
CA GLY A 26 15.04 11.71 29.55
C GLY A 26 16.34 11.89 28.75
N ALA A 27 16.98 10.79 28.39
CA ALA A 27 18.20 10.74 27.58
C ALA A 27 17.93 10.78 26.06
N ARG A 28 16.75 11.24 25.61
CA ARG A 28 16.34 11.27 24.19
C ARG A 28 16.32 9.90 23.51
N GLY A 29 16.16 8.82 24.27
CA GLY A 29 16.12 7.45 23.75
C GLY A 29 14.98 7.21 22.75
N LEU A 30 13.82 7.87 22.92
CA LEU A 30 12.69 7.76 21.98
C LEU A 30 13.06 8.29 20.59
N SER A 31 13.75 9.42 20.53
CA SER A 31 14.23 10.01 19.28
C SER A 31 15.31 9.14 18.63
N ALA A 32 16.19 8.55 19.43
CA ALA A 32 17.20 7.62 18.95
C ALA A 32 16.58 6.35 18.33
N VAL A 33 15.55 5.77 18.96
CA VAL A 33 14.81 4.62 18.40
C VAL A 33 14.11 5.00 17.11
N LYS A 34 13.42 6.15 17.06
CA LYS A 34 12.78 6.62 15.82
C LYS A 34 13.78 6.77 14.67
N GLN A 35 14.92 7.41 14.93
CA GLN A 35 15.99 7.57 13.94
C GLN A 35 16.59 6.22 13.53
N ALA A 36 16.74 5.30 14.47
CA ALA A 36 17.21 3.95 14.17
C ALA A 36 16.25 3.23 13.23
N LEU A 37 14.94 3.25 13.50
CA LEU A 37 13.91 2.65 12.62
C LEU A 37 13.98 3.21 11.20
N ALA A 38 13.99 4.54 11.05
CA ALA A 38 14.10 5.19 9.74
C ALA A 38 15.41 4.83 9.01
N GLY A 39 16.50 4.60 9.75
CA GLY A 39 17.79 4.21 9.20
C GLY A 39 17.94 2.72 8.87
N LEU A 40 17.02 1.85 9.31
CA LEU A 40 17.15 0.41 9.10
C LEU A 40 17.04 0.03 7.62
N TRP A 41 16.25 0.75 6.83
CA TRP A 41 16.16 0.50 5.39
C TRP A 41 17.53 0.56 4.71
N ALA A 42 18.30 1.63 4.98
CA ALA A 42 19.62 1.82 4.40
C ALA A 42 20.63 0.74 4.86
N ALA A 43 20.42 0.16 6.04
CA ALA A 43 21.31 -0.85 6.61
C ALA A 43 20.99 -2.28 6.12
N ASP A 44 19.70 -2.62 5.92
CA ASP A 44 19.21 -4.01 5.93
C ASP A 44 18.38 -4.43 4.68
N HIS A 45 18.38 -3.64 3.60
CA HIS A 45 17.55 -3.94 2.42
C HIS A 45 17.78 -5.33 1.79
N THR A 46 18.99 -5.89 1.90
CA THR A 46 19.34 -7.20 1.30
C THR A 46 19.29 -8.35 2.30
N LEU A 47 19.59 -8.09 3.56
CA LEU A 47 19.92 -9.11 4.55
C LEU A 47 19.41 -8.71 5.93
N PRO A 48 18.81 -9.64 6.68
CA PRO A 48 18.42 -9.33 8.04
C PRO A 48 19.66 -9.07 8.89
N SER A 49 19.74 -7.91 9.53
CA SER A 49 20.77 -7.65 10.53
C SER A 49 20.25 -7.94 11.93
N ALA A 50 21.16 -8.42 12.79
CA ALA A 50 20.91 -8.49 14.21
C ALA A 50 20.68 -7.10 14.84
N TYR A 51 21.10 -6.03 14.16
CA TYR A 51 20.83 -4.66 14.58
C TYR A 51 19.35 -4.30 14.42
N GLY A 52 18.72 -4.65 13.29
CA GLY A 52 17.29 -4.43 13.07
C GLY A 52 16.43 -5.10 14.14
N VAL A 53 16.75 -6.36 14.47
CA VAL A 53 16.08 -7.09 15.56
C VAL A 53 16.28 -6.40 16.91
N ALA A 54 17.51 -5.99 17.25
CA ALA A 54 17.79 -5.31 18.51
C ALA A 54 17.04 -3.96 18.63
N VAL A 55 16.95 -3.19 17.53
CA VAL A 55 16.19 -1.93 17.50
C VAL A 55 14.70 -2.17 17.73
N LEU A 56 14.12 -3.17 17.07
CA LEU A 56 12.70 -3.52 17.26
C LEU A 56 12.43 -4.08 18.66
N GLU A 57 13.35 -4.85 19.22
CA GLU A 57 13.24 -5.32 20.61
C GLU A 57 13.31 -4.15 21.60
N CYS A 58 14.19 -3.17 21.35
CA CYS A 58 14.28 -1.96 22.15
C CYS A 58 13.01 -1.10 22.03
N LEU A 59 12.45 -0.96 20.82
CA LEU A 59 11.14 -0.34 20.62
C LEU A 59 10.09 -1.05 21.49
N TRP A 60 10.04 -2.38 21.43
CA TRP A 60 9.05 -3.16 22.15
C TRP A 60 9.17 -2.98 23.68
N ASN A 61 10.36 -3.19 24.24
CA ASN A 61 10.57 -3.15 25.68
C ASN A 61 10.60 -1.73 26.26
N ALA A 62 11.27 -0.78 25.58
CA ALA A 62 11.49 0.56 26.10
C ALA A 62 10.40 1.56 25.73
N VAL A 63 9.69 1.35 24.61
CA VAL A 63 8.63 2.26 24.14
C VAL A 63 7.25 1.67 24.37
N VAL A 64 6.95 0.51 23.76
CA VAL A 64 5.61 -0.12 23.83
C VAL A 64 5.31 -0.56 25.28
N GLY A 65 6.30 -1.12 25.98
CA GLY A 65 6.18 -1.56 27.37
C GLY A 65 5.91 -0.44 28.40
N SER A 66 6.06 0.85 28.06
CA SER A 66 5.74 1.97 28.95
C SER A 66 4.75 2.92 28.30
N ARG A 67 3.53 3.00 28.87
CA ARG A 67 2.43 3.87 28.39
C ARG A 67 2.86 5.33 28.19
N ARG A 68 3.73 5.85 29.05
CA ARG A 68 4.24 7.23 28.98
C ARG A 68 5.28 7.44 27.88
N ASN A 69 6.03 6.39 27.53
CA ASN A 69 6.98 6.43 26.43
C ASN A 69 6.24 6.29 25.11
N LEU A 70 5.33 5.31 25.00
CA LEU A 70 4.46 5.15 23.84
C LEU A 70 3.72 6.44 23.52
N ALA A 71 3.04 7.08 24.49
CA ALA A 71 2.34 8.33 24.25
C ALA A 71 3.22 9.46 23.67
N ARG A 72 4.48 9.56 24.11
CA ARG A 72 5.42 10.55 23.57
C ARG A 72 6.01 10.15 22.23
N PHE A 73 6.17 8.86 21.99
CA PHE A 73 6.59 8.32 20.72
C PHE A 73 5.52 8.57 19.64
N LEU A 74 4.24 8.38 19.98
CA LEU A 74 3.10 8.73 19.14
C LEU A 74 3.07 10.23 18.82
N ALA A 75 3.18 11.08 19.85
CA ALA A 75 3.25 12.54 19.66
C ALA A 75 4.44 13.00 18.82
N ALA A 76 5.48 12.16 18.67
CA ALA A 76 6.65 12.43 17.87
C ALA A 76 6.59 11.76 16.49
N HIS A 77 5.41 11.34 15.99
CA HIS A 77 5.26 10.64 14.71
C HIS A 77 6.12 9.38 14.63
N GLY A 78 6.22 8.64 15.74
CA GLY A 78 7.04 7.44 15.84
C GLY A 78 6.42 6.22 15.17
N LEU A 79 5.08 6.13 15.14
CA LEU A 79 4.36 5.05 14.45
C LEU A 79 4.60 5.10 12.94
N ASP A 80 4.60 6.30 12.35
CA ASP A 80 4.86 6.50 10.92
C ASP A 80 6.19 5.83 10.52
N ALA A 81 7.25 6.02 11.31
CA ALA A 81 8.54 5.38 11.06
C ALA A 81 8.53 3.84 11.18
N LEU A 82 7.61 3.26 11.96
CA LEU A 82 7.42 1.81 12.06
C LEU A 82 6.65 1.27 10.84
N PHE A 83 5.65 2.02 10.37
CA PHE A 83 4.86 1.66 9.18
C PHE A 83 5.68 1.81 7.90
N ASP A 84 6.42 2.90 7.76
CA ASP A 84 7.40 3.10 6.69
C ASP A 84 8.40 1.94 6.65
N LEU A 85 8.88 1.51 7.84
CA LEU A 85 9.77 0.35 7.94
C LEU A 85 9.10 -0.94 7.44
N LEU A 86 7.82 -1.19 7.76
CA LEU A 86 7.10 -2.38 7.29
C LEU A 86 7.09 -2.46 5.76
N GLU A 87 6.93 -1.32 5.07
CA GLU A 87 6.89 -1.26 3.61
C GLU A 87 8.23 -1.66 2.96
N VAL A 88 9.34 -1.20 3.53
CA VAL A 88 10.64 -1.26 2.87
C VAL A 88 11.63 -2.26 3.48
N CYS A 89 11.33 -2.82 4.66
CA CYS A 89 12.25 -3.70 5.35
C CYS A 89 12.31 -5.11 4.75
N ASN A 90 13.34 -5.83 5.16
CA ASN A 90 13.47 -7.24 4.85
C ASN A 90 12.31 -8.05 5.49
N PRO A 91 11.64 -8.96 4.74
CA PRO A 91 10.54 -9.79 5.26
C PRO A 91 10.82 -10.55 6.57
N TYR A 92 12.10 -10.84 6.87
CA TYR A 92 12.50 -11.44 8.16
C TYR A 92 12.17 -10.57 9.39
N LEU A 93 11.90 -9.27 9.21
CA LEU A 93 11.52 -8.36 10.31
C LEU A 93 10.00 -8.25 10.49
N TYR A 94 9.20 -8.67 9.51
CA TYR A 94 7.74 -8.53 9.56
C TYR A 94 7.11 -9.14 10.82
N PRO A 95 7.47 -10.35 11.30
CA PRO A 95 6.82 -10.90 12.48
C PRO A 95 6.99 -10.05 13.74
N VAL A 96 8.17 -9.45 13.93
CA VAL A 96 8.47 -8.61 15.10
C VAL A 96 7.76 -7.26 14.96
N ILE A 97 7.79 -6.65 13.76
CA ILE A 97 7.09 -5.40 13.48
C ILE A 97 5.59 -5.55 13.73
N LEU A 98 4.96 -6.58 13.15
CA LEU A 98 3.54 -6.87 13.33
C LEU A 98 3.19 -7.18 14.80
N SER A 99 4.11 -7.80 15.56
CA SER A 99 3.89 -8.02 17.00
C SER A 99 3.88 -6.70 17.77
N CYS A 100 4.84 -5.81 17.51
CA CYS A 100 4.84 -4.47 18.11
C CYS A 100 3.56 -3.71 17.74
N MET A 101 3.12 -3.80 16.49
CA MET A 101 1.88 -3.19 16.02
C MET A 101 0.64 -3.73 16.73
N ALA A 102 0.56 -5.06 16.93
CA ALA A 102 -0.56 -5.68 17.64
C ALA A 102 -0.64 -5.22 19.10
N ASP A 103 0.51 -5.12 19.78
CA ASP A 103 0.59 -4.64 21.16
C ASP A 103 0.24 -3.14 21.27
N ILE A 104 0.66 -2.32 20.29
CA ILE A 104 0.28 -0.90 20.24
C ILE A 104 -1.24 -0.77 20.01
N ALA A 105 -1.79 -1.56 19.08
CA ALA A 105 -3.20 -1.56 18.74
C ALA A 105 -4.12 -2.07 19.87
N GLU A 106 -3.58 -2.61 20.97
CA GLU A 106 -4.37 -2.89 22.18
C GLU A 106 -4.95 -1.62 22.81
N ASN A 107 -4.37 -0.45 22.54
CA ASN A 107 -4.90 0.83 22.96
C ASN A 107 -5.77 1.42 21.84
N PRO A 108 -7.11 1.52 22.02
CA PRO A 108 -8.00 2.06 20.98
C PRO A 108 -7.66 3.48 20.53
N LYS A 109 -7.01 4.27 21.38
CA LYS A 109 -6.55 5.63 21.03
C LYS A 109 -5.49 5.64 19.94
N THR A 110 -4.89 4.50 19.61
CA THR A 110 -3.89 4.42 18.54
C THR A 110 -4.51 4.01 17.21
N HIS A 111 -5.77 3.56 17.17
CA HIS A 111 -6.38 3.00 15.95
C HIS A 111 -6.46 4.02 14.81
N GLU A 112 -6.75 5.29 15.13
CA GLU A 112 -6.78 6.38 14.15
C GLU A 112 -5.46 6.48 13.36
N PHE A 113 -4.30 6.37 14.02
CA PHE A 113 -3.00 6.37 13.34
C PHE A 113 -2.82 5.22 12.34
N PHE A 114 -3.44 4.06 12.57
CA PHE A 114 -3.38 2.93 11.62
C PHE A 114 -4.23 3.18 10.37
N HIS A 115 -5.34 3.88 10.50
CA HIS A 115 -6.25 4.18 9.39
C HIS A 115 -5.86 5.45 8.62
N GLU A 116 -5.23 6.41 9.29
CA GLU A 116 -4.77 7.66 8.67
C GLU A 116 -3.47 7.50 7.88
N TRP A 117 -2.59 6.58 8.30
CA TRP A 117 -1.31 6.40 7.64
C TRP A 117 -1.48 5.91 6.19
N LYS A 118 -0.77 6.58 5.30
CA LYS A 118 -0.63 6.22 3.89
C LYS A 118 0.84 6.28 3.52
N SER A 119 1.28 5.29 2.75
CA SER A 119 2.62 5.29 2.22
C SER A 119 2.86 6.53 1.35
N SER A 120 3.98 7.20 1.59
CA SER A 120 4.48 8.25 0.70
C SER A 120 5.02 7.71 -0.62
N THR A 121 5.36 6.41 -0.68
CA THR A 121 5.98 5.76 -1.83
C THR A 121 4.94 5.08 -2.72
N SER A 122 4.13 4.19 -2.15
CA SER A 122 3.11 3.42 -2.89
C SER A 122 1.73 4.07 -2.89
N GLY A 123 1.48 5.04 -2.00
CA GLY A 123 0.14 5.60 -1.79
C GLY A 123 -0.84 4.64 -1.09
N GLN A 124 -0.42 3.41 -0.80
CA GLN A 124 -1.27 2.40 -0.15
C GLN A 124 -1.48 2.75 1.32
N THR A 125 -2.68 2.45 1.84
CA THR A 125 -2.94 2.53 3.27
C THR A 125 -2.35 1.31 3.97
N LEU A 126 -2.12 1.42 5.28
CA LEU A 126 -1.58 0.31 6.07
C LEU A 126 -2.45 -0.95 6.00
N GLY A 127 -3.79 -0.78 5.92
CA GLY A 127 -4.73 -1.88 5.77
C GLY A 127 -4.45 -2.72 4.52
N HIS A 128 -4.28 -2.06 3.35
CA HIS A 128 -3.96 -2.76 2.10
C HIS A 128 -2.62 -3.51 2.20
N MET A 129 -1.62 -2.90 2.83
CA MET A 129 -0.31 -3.55 3.00
C MET A 129 -0.39 -4.81 3.87
N ILE A 130 -1.06 -4.72 5.03
CA ILE A 130 -1.24 -5.86 5.94
C ILE A 130 -2.01 -6.99 5.25
N LEU A 131 -3.05 -6.67 4.47
CA LEU A 131 -3.79 -7.65 3.66
C LEU A 131 -2.91 -8.25 2.57
N GLY A 132 -2.04 -7.45 1.96
CA GLY A 132 -1.03 -7.92 1.00
C GLY A 132 -0.12 -9.01 1.59
N LEU A 133 0.30 -8.86 2.85
CA LEU A 133 1.12 -9.89 3.54
C LEU A 133 0.37 -11.20 3.70
N TRP A 134 -0.94 -11.15 4.01
CA TRP A 134 -1.79 -12.33 4.09
C TRP A 134 -1.97 -12.99 2.72
N ARG A 135 -2.28 -12.21 1.69
CA ARG A 135 -2.46 -12.70 0.30
C ARG A 135 -1.22 -13.37 -0.26
N ALA A 136 -0.04 -12.86 0.08
CA ALA A 136 1.21 -13.49 -0.28
C ALA A 136 1.28 -14.94 0.26
N GLU A 137 0.80 -15.17 1.48
CA GLU A 137 0.72 -16.51 2.06
C GLU A 137 -0.44 -17.34 1.49
N GLU A 138 -1.61 -16.74 1.20
CA GLU A 138 -2.71 -17.40 0.50
C GLU A 138 -2.25 -17.98 -0.84
N LYS A 139 -1.52 -17.18 -1.60
CA LYS A 139 -0.94 -17.60 -2.88
C LYS A 139 0.12 -18.69 -2.70
N ALA A 140 0.99 -18.57 -1.70
CA ALA A 140 2.05 -19.54 -1.43
C ALA A 140 1.53 -20.94 -1.07
N ARG A 141 0.33 -21.02 -0.48
CA ARG A 141 -0.35 -22.29 -0.09
C ARG A 141 -1.44 -22.74 -1.07
N GLY A 142 -1.90 -21.86 -1.96
CA GLY A 142 -3.10 -22.09 -2.75
C GLY A 142 -4.35 -22.20 -1.87
N MET A 143 -4.55 -21.23 -0.97
CA MET A 143 -5.74 -21.16 -0.10
C MET A 143 -7.00 -20.73 -0.86
N LEU A 144 -6.83 -20.01 -1.97
CA LEU A 144 -7.93 -19.50 -2.79
C LEU A 144 -8.01 -20.23 -4.13
N THR A 145 -9.22 -20.31 -4.69
CA THR A 145 -9.49 -20.71 -6.07
C THR A 145 -9.07 -19.59 -7.04
N GLU A 146 -9.09 -19.88 -8.34
CA GLU A 146 -8.88 -18.85 -9.37
C GLU A 146 -9.92 -17.72 -9.30
N GLU A 147 -11.13 -18.04 -8.82
CA GLU A 147 -12.22 -17.09 -8.57
C GLU A 147 -12.06 -16.32 -7.25
N GLY A 148 -11.00 -16.56 -6.48
CA GLY A 148 -10.71 -15.82 -5.25
C GLY A 148 -11.57 -16.21 -4.04
N SER A 149 -12.15 -17.42 -4.04
CA SER A 149 -12.88 -17.99 -2.88
C SER A 149 -12.06 -19.08 -2.20
N LEU A 150 -12.37 -19.45 -0.95
CA LEU A 150 -11.64 -20.54 -0.26
C LEU A 150 -11.67 -21.86 -1.06
N ALA A 151 -10.49 -22.38 -1.39
CA ALA A 151 -10.34 -23.59 -2.21
C ALA A 151 -10.64 -24.88 -1.46
N ASN A 152 -10.38 -24.92 -0.15
CA ASN A 152 -10.59 -26.11 0.68
C ASN A 152 -11.43 -25.79 1.92
N PRO A 153 -12.76 -25.85 1.84
CA PRO A 153 -13.62 -25.60 3.00
C PRO A 153 -13.44 -26.60 4.15
N ALA A 154 -12.89 -27.79 3.89
CA ALA A 154 -12.58 -28.76 4.94
C ALA A 154 -11.35 -28.35 5.75
N ARG A 155 -10.29 -27.88 5.09
CA ARG A 155 -9.08 -27.33 5.72
C ARG A 155 -8.69 -25.97 5.12
N PRO A 156 -9.37 -24.88 5.51
CA PRO A 156 -9.20 -23.57 4.87
C PRO A 156 -7.78 -23.00 4.91
N MET A 157 -7.03 -23.28 5.97
CA MET A 157 -5.68 -22.72 6.19
C MET A 157 -4.55 -23.64 5.71
N ALA A 158 -4.86 -24.91 5.41
CA ALA A 158 -3.91 -25.86 4.84
C ALA A 158 -3.60 -25.54 3.37
N GLY A 159 -4.57 -25.01 2.64
CA GLY A 159 -4.47 -24.80 1.19
C GLY A 159 -4.62 -26.09 0.39
N THR A 160 -4.31 -26.01 -0.89
CA THR A 160 -4.46 -27.12 -1.86
C THR A 160 -3.13 -27.57 -2.48
N LEU A 161 -2.07 -26.77 -2.35
CA LEU A 161 -0.78 -27.09 -2.95
C LEU A 161 -0.05 -28.19 -2.15
N PRO A 162 0.49 -29.22 -2.82
CA PRO A 162 1.19 -30.33 -2.16
C PRO A 162 2.52 -29.89 -1.52
N LYS A 163 3.13 -28.81 -2.01
CA LYS A 163 4.31 -28.18 -1.44
C LYS A 163 4.10 -26.68 -1.39
N ARG A 164 4.25 -26.09 -0.19
CA ARG A 164 4.18 -24.64 0.00
C ARG A 164 5.32 -23.98 -0.78
N ALA A 165 5.00 -22.97 -1.60
CA ALA A 165 6.02 -22.11 -2.16
C ALA A 165 6.68 -21.32 -1.02
N GLU A 166 8.01 -21.21 -1.03
CA GLU A 166 8.69 -20.48 0.05
C GLU A 166 8.28 -19.00 0.04
N TRP A 167 7.69 -18.55 1.14
CA TRP A 167 7.24 -17.16 1.31
C TRP A 167 8.43 -16.17 1.27
N ILE A 168 9.60 -16.60 1.76
CA ILE A 168 10.89 -15.94 1.55
C ILE A 168 11.81 -16.92 0.82
N PRO A 169 12.49 -16.53 -0.27
CA PRO A 169 13.39 -17.42 -1.00
C PRO A 169 14.47 -18.06 -0.11
N SER A 170 14.77 -19.33 -0.34
CA SER A 170 15.79 -20.09 0.39
C SER A 170 17.13 -19.36 0.50
N LEU A 171 17.66 -19.40 1.73
CA LEU A 171 18.98 -18.92 2.13
C LEU A 171 20.16 -19.68 1.49
N ASP A 172 19.92 -20.57 0.54
CA ASP A 172 21.01 -21.29 -0.15
C ASP A 172 21.52 -20.54 -1.40
N ILE A 173 20.69 -19.69 -2.02
CA ILE A 173 20.98 -19.13 -3.36
C ILE A 173 21.85 -17.86 -3.30
N ALA A 174 21.83 -17.10 -2.20
CA ALA A 174 22.50 -15.79 -2.12
C ALA A 174 23.74 -15.71 -1.18
N TYR A 175 24.20 -16.83 -0.59
CA TYR A 175 24.95 -16.74 0.69
C TYR A 175 26.24 -17.57 0.83
N THR A 176 26.81 -18.05 -0.28
CA THR A 176 28.03 -18.88 -0.24
C THR A 176 29.23 -18.17 0.44
N PHE A 177 29.34 -16.84 0.32
CA PHE A 177 30.52 -16.06 0.76
C PHE A 177 30.44 -15.37 2.15
N GLN A 178 29.48 -15.70 3.02
CA GLN A 178 29.38 -15.07 4.36
C GLN A 178 30.14 -15.79 5.49
N SER A 179 30.46 -15.04 6.56
CA SER A 179 31.02 -15.60 7.80
C SER A 179 30.05 -16.55 8.51
N ASN A 180 30.60 -17.53 9.22
CA ASN A 180 29.81 -18.53 9.95
C ASN A 180 28.87 -17.92 11.00
N GLU A 181 29.30 -16.83 11.64
CA GLU A 181 28.48 -16.10 12.62
C GLU A 181 27.23 -15.50 11.96
N LYS A 182 27.39 -14.80 10.82
CA LYS A 182 26.27 -14.22 10.08
C LYS A 182 25.31 -15.30 9.57
N LYS A 183 25.85 -16.41 9.06
CA LYS A 183 25.05 -17.58 8.66
C LYS A 183 24.22 -18.13 9.83
N SER A 184 24.81 -18.22 11.03
CA SER A 184 24.09 -18.71 12.22
C SER A 184 22.92 -17.81 12.64
N VAL A 185 23.10 -16.49 12.55
CA VAL A 185 22.03 -15.51 12.87
C VAL A 185 20.90 -15.63 11.86
N MET A 186 21.23 -15.67 10.56
CA MET A 186 20.23 -15.79 9.50
C MET A 186 19.43 -17.08 9.60
N LYS A 187 20.10 -18.21 9.87
CA LYS A 187 19.43 -19.49 10.08
C LYS A 187 18.40 -19.42 11.22
N ARG A 188 18.78 -18.85 12.36
CA ARG A 188 17.86 -18.65 13.49
C ARG A 188 16.68 -17.74 13.13
N MET A 189 16.93 -16.68 12.36
CA MET A 189 15.86 -15.78 11.92
C MET A 189 14.89 -16.46 10.95
N ALA A 190 15.39 -17.26 10.00
CA ALA A 190 14.56 -17.99 9.06
C ALA A 190 13.76 -19.12 9.72
N GLU A 191 14.30 -19.78 10.75
CA GLU A 191 13.54 -20.78 11.53
C GLU A 191 12.30 -20.17 12.21
N VAL A 192 12.39 -18.90 12.62
CA VAL A 192 11.31 -18.17 13.30
C VAL A 192 10.34 -17.53 12.30
N VAL A 193 10.83 -17.10 11.14
CA VAL A 193 10.03 -16.41 10.12
C VAL A 193 9.50 -17.45 9.13
N ASN A 194 8.31 -17.95 9.42
CA ASN A 194 7.54 -18.76 8.49
C ASN A 194 6.17 -18.12 8.21
N GLY A 195 5.53 -18.57 7.13
CA GLY A 195 4.24 -18.05 6.73
C GLY A 195 3.13 -18.24 7.78
N ASP A 196 3.22 -19.27 8.63
CA ASP A 196 2.28 -19.48 9.74
C ASP A 196 2.41 -18.38 10.81
N ALA A 197 3.64 -17.93 11.09
CA ALA A 197 3.88 -16.80 11.98
C ALA A 197 3.24 -15.53 11.40
N ILE A 198 3.41 -15.27 10.10
CA ILE A 198 2.88 -14.05 9.46
C ILE A 198 1.36 -13.99 9.54
N VAL A 199 0.64 -15.06 9.17
CA VAL A 199 -0.83 -15.06 9.21
C VAL A 199 -1.37 -14.84 10.62
N VAL A 200 -0.74 -15.45 11.63
CA VAL A 200 -1.11 -15.24 13.04
C VAL A 200 -0.90 -13.79 13.45
N LYS A 201 0.21 -13.16 13.03
CA LYS A 201 0.52 -11.77 13.37
C LYS A 201 -0.37 -10.77 12.63
N VAL A 202 -0.69 -11.02 11.36
CA VAL A 202 -1.67 -10.23 10.60
C VAL A 202 -3.04 -10.29 11.28
N TYR A 203 -3.51 -11.50 11.63
CA TYR A 203 -4.75 -11.67 12.39
C TYR A 203 -4.70 -10.90 13.71
N ALA A 204 -3.60 -11.00 14.46
CA ALA A 204 -3.46 -10.31 15.74
C ALA A 204 -3.63 -8.79 15.58
N VAL A 205 -2.98 -8.15 14.61
CA VAL A 205 -3.14 -6.71 14.36
C VAL A 205 -4.59 -6.37 13.98
N LEU A 206 -5.15 -7.04 12.96
CA LEU A 206 -6.48 -6.71 12.44
C LEU A 206 -7.59 -6.99 13.47
N SER A 207 -7.45 -8.03 14.29
CA SER A 207 -8.40 -8.33 15.38
C SER A 207 -8.46 -7.23 16.44
N LYS A 208 -7.35 -6.52 16.68
CA LYS A 208 -7.29 -5.39 17.62
C LYS A 208 -7.86 -4.11 17.03
N LEU A 209 -7.68 -3.89 15.73
CA LEU A 209 -8.26 -2.75 14.99
C LEU A 209 -9.77 -2.92 14.77
N GLY A 210 -10.25 -4.16 14.70
CA GLY A 210 -11.65 -4.50 14.44
C GLY A 210 -11.91 -4.64 12.95
N PHE A 211 -12.50 -5.76 12.54
CA PHE A 211 -12.70 -6.12 11.13
C PHE A 211 -13.72 -5.22 10.40
N GLU A 212 -14.56 -4.49 11.13
CA GLU A 212 -15.57 -3.57 10.59
C GLU A 212 -14.99 -2.18 10.26
N ASN A 213 -13.80 -1.84 10.76
CA ASN A 213 -13.26 -0.48 10.73
C ASN A 213 -12.43 -0.17 9.46
N PHE A 214 -12.82 -0.73 8.32
CA PHE A 214 -12.07 -0.59 7.07
C PHE A 214 -12.94 -0.14 5.88
N PRO A 215 -13.56 1.06 5.94
CA PRO A 215 -14.52 1.50 4.91
C PRO A 215 -13.87 1.88 3.56
N TYR A 216 -12.55 2.02 3.52
CA TYR A 216 -11.79 2.42 2.34
C TYR A 216 -11.27 1.23 1.51
N LEU A 217 -11.56 0.01 1.92
CA LEU A 217 -11.11 -1.21 1.26
C LEU A 217 -12.11 -1.62 0.18
N ASP A 218 -11.62 -2.30 -0.86
CA ASP A 218 -12.45 -2.80 -1.94
C ASP A 218 -13.12 -4.15 -1.59
N HIS A 219 -13.98 -4.66 -2.47
CA HIS A 219 -14.62 -5.97 -2.26
C HIS A 219 -13.62 -7.13 -2.22
N THR A 220 -12.49 -7.03 -2.91
CA THR A 220 -11.42 -8.04 -2.90
C THR A 220 -10.71 -8.09 -1.54
N ASP A 221 -10.47 -6.93 -0.96
CA ASP A 221 -9.93 -6.73 0.39
C ASP A 221 -10.92 -7.22 1.45
N HIS A 222 -12.21 -6.90 1.30
CA HIS A 222 -13.25 -7.41 2.19
C HIS A 222 -13.41 -8.94 2.09
N SER A 223 -13.23 -9.53 0.90
CA SER A 223 -13.20 -10.99 0.72
C SER A 223 -12.03 -11.63 1.48
N THR A 224 -10.86 -10.98 1.45
CA THR A 224 -9.67 -11.41 2.21
C THR A 224 -9.89 -11.26 3.73
N LEU A 225 -10.44 -10.12 4.16
CA LEU A 225 -10.79 -9.86 5.55
C LEU A 225 -11.77 -10.89 6.10
N CYS A 226 -12.74 -11.35 5.31
CA CYS A 226 -13.70 -12.38 5.71
C CYS A 226 -12.99 -13.69 6.08
N THR A 227 -11.95 -14.07 5.32
CA THR A 227 -11.10 -15.22 5.67
C THR A 227 -10.35 -14.97 6.99
N ILE A 228 -9.71 -13.81 7.12
CA ILE A 228 -8.89 -13.46 8.29
C ILE A 228 -9.73 -13.44 9.56
N GLU A 229 -10.91 -12.82 9.52
CA GLU A 229 -11.84 -12.74 10.65
C GLU A 229 -12.15 -14.13 11.23
N ASN A 230 -12.29 -15.13 10.36
CA ASN A 230 -12.62 -16.51 10.72
C ASN A 230 -11.40 -17.40 10.96
N PHE A 231 -10.17 -16.87 10.85
CA PHE A 231 -8.91 -17.61 10.97
C PHE A 231 -8.85 -18.52 12.20
N VAL A 232 -9.12 -17.99 13.40
CA VAL A 232 -9.03 -18.76 14.64
C VAL A 232 -10.02 -19.93 14.66
N LYS A 233 -11.21 -19.74 14.08
CA LYS A 233 -12.23 -20.79 13.98
C LYS A 233 -11.82 -21.87 12.99
N PHE A 234 -11.22 -21.49 11.86
CA PHE A 234 -10.66 -22.44 10.90
C PHE A 234 -9.52 -23.25 11.51
N ARG A 235 -8.58 -22.59 12.20
CA ARG A 235 -7.48 -23.29 12.92
C ARG A 235 -8.02 -24.23 13.99
N GLN A 236 -9.03 -23.82 14.74
CA GLN A 236 -9.69 -24.71 15.70
C GLN A 236 -10.29 -25.94 15.03
N GLY A 237 -10.95 -25.78 13.87
CA GLY A 237 -11.48 -26.89 13.08
C GLY A 237 -10.42 -27.87 12.58
N GLU A 238 -9.31 -27.34 12.07
CA GLU A 238 -8.18 -28.14 11.61
C GLU A 238 -7.54 -28.93 12.75
N VAL A 239 -7.39 -28.32 13.94
CA VAL A 239 -6.92 -29.03 15.14
C VAL A 239 -7.84 -30.20 15.49
N TRP A 240 -9.16 -30.05 15.37
CA TRP A 240 -10.08 -31.19 15.57
C TRP A 240 -9.87 -32.32 14.56
N GLN A 241 -9.54 -31.99 13.32
CA GLN A 241 -9.22 -32.99 12.30
C GLN A 241 -7.88 -33.66 12.57
N ASP A 242 -6.87 -32.89 12.98
CA ASP A 242 -5.55 -33.41 13.32
C ASP A 242 -5.64 -34.39 14.50
N ILE A 243 -6.34 -34.02 15.58
CA ILE A 243 -6.62 -34.93 16.71
C ILE A 243 -7.36 -36.20 16.24
N SER A 244 -8.33 -36.06 15.33
CA SER A 244 -9.07 -37.21 14.79
C SER A 244 -8.17 -38.12 13.93
N ALA A 245 -7.20 -37.56 13.22
CA ALA A 245 -6.24 -38.29 12.41
C ALA A 245 -5.20 -39.00 13.28
N GLU A 246 -4.68 -38.33 14.32
CA GLU A 246 -3.75 -38.89 15.31
C GLU A 246 -4.36 -40.11 16.01
N PHE A 247 -5.62 -40.03 16.45
CA PHE A 247 -6.30 -41.20 17.03
C PHE A 247 -6.39 -42.38 16.06
N ALA A 248 -6.60 -42.11 14.77
CA ALA A 248 -6.65 -43.16 13.74
C ALA A 248 -5.27 -43.77 13.49
N GLU A 249 -4.22 -42.95 13.48
CA GLU A 249 -2.82 -43.39 13.30
C GLU A 249 -2.33 -44.25 14.47
N GLU A 250 -2.63 -43.85 15.71
CA GLU A 250 -2.26 -44.59 16.92
C GLU A 250 -3.19 -45.80 17.19
N ALA A 251 -4.19 -46.03 16.34
CA ALA A 251 -5.26 -47.03 16.52
C ALA A 251 -5.98 -46.91 17.88
N VAL A 252 -6.01 -45.70 18.45
CA VAL A 252 -6.70 -45.38 19.69
C VAL A 252 -8.16 -45.10 19.38
N LYS A 253 -9.08 -45.84 20.00
CA LYS A 253 -10.52 -45.63 19.84
C LYS A 253 -11.02 -44.65 20.91
N PRO A 254 -11.42 -43.41 20.55
CA PRO A 254 -11.91 -42.44 21.52
C PRO A 254 -13.22 -42.90 22.15
N THR A 255 -13.69 -42.27 23.23
CA THR A 255 -15.02 -42.59 23.75
C THR A 255 -16.12 -42.14 22.78
N ALA A 256 -17.36 -42.61 22.99
CA ALA A 256 -18.48 -42.16 22.16
C ALA A 256 -18.72 -40.65 22.25
N ALA A 257 -18.55 -40.08 23.45
CA ALA A 257 -18.67 -38.65 23.68
C ALA A 257 -17.58 -37.86 22.93
N ASP A 258 -16.33 -38.34 22.96
CA ASP A 258 -15.22 -37.69 22.26
C ASP A 258 -15.43 -37.69 20.75
N ARG A 259 -15.84 -38.82 20.17
CA ARG A 259 -16.16 -38.90 18.73
C ARG A 259 -17.25 -37.92 18.34
N GLN A 260 -18.31 -37.81 19.13
CA GLN A 260 -19.38 -36.85 18.87
C GLN A 260 -18.87 -35.41 18.97
N ARG A 261 -17.98 -35.13 19.93
CA ARG A 261 -17.40 -33.79 20.10
C ARG A 261 -16.49 -33.41 18.94
N LEU A 262 -15.62 -34.31 18.50
CA LEU A 262 -14.76 -34.15 17.32
C LEU A 262 -15.61 -33.89 16.07
N ALA A 263 -16.58 -34.78 15.79
CA ALA A 263 -17.45 -34.64 14.63
C ALA A 263 -18.23 -33.32 14.63
N SER A 264 -18.78 -32.92 15.78
CA SER A 264 -19.49 -31.65 15.92
C SER A 264 -18.57 -30.44 15.72
N GLY A 265 -17.33 -30.49 16.22
CA GLY A 265 -16.33 -29.44 16.04
C GLY A 265 -15.93 -29.27 14.58
N ILE A 266 -15.63 -30.37 13.90
CA ILE A 266 -15.29 -30.42 12.47
C ILE A 266 -16.45 -29.88 11.64
N GLN A 267 -17.66 -30.41 11.82
CA GLN A 267 -18.84 -29.99 11.06
C GLN A 267 -19.15 -28.49 11.21
N LYS A 268 -18.99 -27.93 12.42
CA LYS A 268 -19.19 -26.50 12.66
C LYS A 268 -18.15 -25.65 11.92
N SER A 269 -16.89 -26.07 11.92
CA SER A 269 -15.83 -25.36 11.20
C SER A 269 -16.07 -25.39 9.69
N GLU A 270 -16.44 -26.55 9.13
CA GLU A 270 -16.72 -26.66 7.70
C GLU A 270 -17.96 -25.86 7.28
N ALA A 271 -19.01 -25.86 8.13
CA ALA A 271 -20.21 -25.06 7.87
C ALA A 271 -19.88 -23.57 7.86
N LEU A 272 -19.00 -23.11 8.76
CA LEU A 272 -18.49 -21.75 8.77
C LEU A 272 -17.68 -21.45 7.50
N ALA A 273 -16.78 -22.34 7.09
CA ALA A 273 -15.98 -22.16 5.88
C ALA A 273 -16.85 -22.07 4.63
N ARG A 274 -17.90 -22.90 4.52
CA ARG A 274 -18.90 -22.81 3.43
C ARG A 274 -19.67 -21.49 3.45
N ASN A 275 -19.98 -20.95 4.63
CA ASN A 275 -20.60 -19.63 4.75
C ASN A 275 -19.66 -18.52 4.28
N VAL A 276 -18.36 -18.62 4.61
CA VAL A 276 -17.34 -17.67 4.13
C VAL A 276 -17.22 -17.73 2.61
N VAL A 277 -17.14 -18.92 2.00
CA VAL A 277 -17.17 -19.07 0.53
C VAL A 277 -18.39 -18.39 -0.08
N TYR A 278 -19.57 -18.60 0.52
CA TYR A 278 -20.80 -17.93 0.06
C TYR A 278 -20.68 -16.39 0.14
N LYS A 279 -20.18 -15.84 1.26
CA LYS A 279 -19.96 -14.39 1.41
C LYS A 279 -18.96 -13.85 0.39
N GLN A 280 -17.86 -14.56 0.16
CA GLN A 280 -16.85 -14.20 -0.84
C GLN A 280 -17.46 -14.19 -2.25
N GLY A 281 -18.26 -15.20 -2.60
CA GLY A 281 -18.97 -15.25 -3.87
C GLY A 281 -19.92 -14.08 -4.09
N VAL A 282 -20.64 -13.65 -3.05
CA VAL A 282 -21.49 -12.45 -3.11
C VAL A 282 -20.65 -11.20 -3.36
N LEU A 283 -19.57 -11.00 -2.61
CA LEU A 283 -18.67 -9.85 -2.77
C LEU A 283 -18.06 -9.78 -4.18
N HIS A 284 -17.60 -10.92 -4.70
CA HIS A 284 -17.03 -10.99 -6.06
C HIS A 284 -18.07 -10.72 -7.15
N THR A 285 -19.30 -11.21 -6.97
CA THR A 285 -20.40 -10.94 -7.91
C THR A 285 -20.74 -9.45 -7.92
N THR A 286 -20.84 -8.82 -6.75
CA THR A 286 -21.09 -7.37 -6.64
C THR A 286 -19.98 -6.56 -7.28
N LEU A 287 -18.71 -6.90 -7.04
CA LEU A 287 -17.58 -6.24 -7.69
C LEU A 287 -17.63 -6.40 -9.22
N HIS A 288 -17.98 -7.59 -9.72
CA HIS A 288 -18.11 -7.83 -11.15
C HIS A 288 -19.22 -6.95 -11.78
N GLU A 289 -20.39 -6.89 -11.15
CA GLU A 289 -21.52 -6.05 -11.59
C GLU A 289 -21.16 -4.55 -11.59
N GLU A 290 -20.45 -4.08 -10.56
CA GLU A 290 -19.96 -2.69 -10.48
C GLU A 290 -18.98 -2.37 -11.61
N HIS A 291 -18.05 -3.28 -11.90
CA HIS A 291 -17.11 -3.14 -13.02
C HIS A 291 -17.81 -3.16 -14.39
N GLU A 292 -18.78 -4.05 -14.59
CA GLU A 292 -19.55 -4.09 -15.83
C GLU A 292 -20.36 -2.80 -16.05
N ALA A 293 -20.99 -2.28 -14.99
CA ALA A 293 -21.71 -1.02 -15.04
C ALA A 293 -20.79 0.16 -15.37
N ALA A 294 -19.63 0.26 -14.70
CA ALA A 294 -18.64 1.30 -14.96
C ALA A 294 -18.07 1.21 -16.39
N ASN A 295 -17.80 0.00 -16.88
CA ASN A 295 -17.35 -0.21 -18.25
C ASN A 295 -18.41 0.20 -19.28
N ALA A 296 -19.68 -0.17 -19.06
CA ALA A 296 -20.78 0.22 -19.93
C ALA A 296 -20.93 1.75 -19.99
N GLU A 297 -20.82 2.43 -18.84
CA GLU A 297 -20.83 3.89 -18.77
C GLU A 297 -19.65 4.49 -19.56
N PHE A 298 -18.43 4.00 -19.34
CA PHE A 298 -17.24 4.46 -20.05
C PHE A 298 -17.37 4.33 -21.57
N TYR A 299 -17.82 3.17 -22.06
CA TYR A 299 -18.03 2.95 -23.50
C TYR A 299 -19.11 3.86 -24.07
N SER A 300 -20.21 4.07 -23.33
CA SER A 300 -21.29 4.96 -23.75
C SER A 300 -20.81 6.40 -23.88
N ASN A 301 -20.02 6.89 -22.91
CA ASN A 301 -19.44 8.22 -22.91
C ASN A 301 -18.44 8.39 -24.08
N THR A 302 -17.60 7.39 -24.31
CA THR A 302 -16.64 7.40 -25.43
C THR A 302 -17.35 7.43 -26.79
N MET A 303 -18.45 6.67 -26.93
CA MET A 303 -19.25 6.66 -28.15
C MET A 303 -19.97 7.99 -28.40
N GLN A 304 -20.48 8.62 -27.34
CA GLN A 304 -21.09 9.96 -27.43
C GLN A 304 -20.06 11.00 -27.86
N LEU A 305 -18.88 11.03 -27.24
CA LEU A 305 -17.80 11.95 -27.62
C LEU A 305 -17.39 11.76 -29.08
N ALA A 306 -17.23 10.51 -29.54
CA ALA A 306 -16.92 10.21 -30.93
C ALA A 306 -18.01 10.69 -31.90
N LYS A 307 -19.29 10.60 -31.49
CA LYS A 307 -20.42 11.10 -32.27
C LYS A 307 -20.43 12.62 -32.34
N ASP A 308 -20.24 13.30 -31.22
CA ASP A 308 -20.18 14.76 -31.14
C ASP A 308 -19.00 15.31 -31.96
N GLU A 309 -17.84 14.64 -31.92
CA GLU A 309 -16.69 14.96 -32.77
C GLU A 309 -16.99 14.76 -34.26
N ALA A 310 -17.71 13.70 -34.63
CA ALA A 310 -18.10 13.45 -36.02
C ALA A 310 -19.10 14.52 -36.50
N GLU A 311 -20.10 14.87 -35.68
CA GLU A 311 -21.07 15.93 -35.97
C GLU A 311 -20.37 17.31 -36.10
N ALA A 312 -19.40 17.61 -35.22
CA ALA A 312 -18.59 18.81 -35.32
C ALA A 312 -17.73 18.85 -36.60
N LYS A 313 -17.22 17.71 -37.07
CA LYS A 313 -16.47 17.59 -38.34
C LYS A 313 -17.38 17.73 -39.57
N VAL A 314 -18.64 17.30 -39.48
CA VAL A 314 -19.60 17.33 -40.60
C VAL A 314 -20.24 18.71 -40.80
N TYR A 315 -20.21 19.61 -39.81
CA TYR A 315 -20.86 20.92 -39.90
C TYR A 315 -19.90 22.11 -40.06
N LYS A 316 -19.78 22.63 -41.30
CA LYS A 316 -19.81 24.08 -41.67
C LYS A 316 -19.70 24.28 -43.21
N ARG A 317 -20.81 24.14 -43.93
CA ARG A 317 -21.02 24.88 -45.18
C ARG A 317 -22.37 25.59 -45.07
N SER A 318 -22.36 26.86 -44.66
CA SER A 318 -23.61 27.61 -44.63
C SER A 318 -24.10 27.81 -46.07
N MET A 319 -25.28 27.27 -46.36
CA MET A 319 -26.05 27.52 -47.58
C MET A 319 -26.85 28.83 -47.46
N ALA A 320 -26.36 29.78 -46.66
CA ALA A 320 -26.92 31.12 -46.65
C ALA A 320 -26.42 31.82 -47.91
N THR A 321 -27.29 31.97 -48.90
CA THR A 321 -27.07 32.93 -49.99
C THR A 321 -27.01 34.32 -49.36
N LEU A 322 -25.79 34.76 -49.04
CA LEU A 322 -25.51 36.11 -48.54
C LEU A 322 -26.28 37.10 -49.39
N THR A 323 -27.04 37.98 -48.74
CA THR A 323 -27.74 39.07 -49.41
C THR A 323 -26.72 39.96 -50.14
N MET A 324 -27.13 40.68 -51.19
CA MET A 324 -26.21 41.56 -51.94
C MET A 324 -25.46 42.55 -51.04
N LYS A 325 -26.11 43.02 -49.97
CA LYS A 325 -25.51 43.91 -48.97
C LYS A 325 -24.40 43.20 -48.18
N GLU A 326 -24.63 41.99 -47.71
CA GLU A 326 -23.62 41.20 -46.98
C GLU A 326 -22.47 40.76 -47.89
N ARG A 327 -22.73 40.48 -49.18
CA ARG A 327 -21.67 40.22 -50.18
C ARG A 327 -20.79 41.44 -50.42
N LEU A 328 -21.37 42.64 -50.47
CA LEU A 328 -20.63 43.89 -50.62
C LEU A 328 -19.76 44.16 -49.39
N GLU A 329 -20.33 44.01 -48.18
CA GLU A 329 -19.59 44.18 -46.92
C GLU A 329 -18.46 43.15 -46.77
N ALA A 330 -18.70 41.90 -47.14
CA ALA A 330 -17.66 40.87 -47.15
C ALA A 330 -16.57 41.17 -48.19
N LYS A 331 -16.92 41.70 -49.37
CA LYS A 331 -15.94 42.11 -50.39
C LYS A 331 -15.12 43.32 -49.93
N LEU A 332 -15.75 44.32 -49.32
CA LEU A 332 -15.07 45.48 -48.74
C LEU A 332 -14.13 45.08 -47.59
N LYS A 333 -14.57 44.19 -46.69
CA LYS A 333 -13.71 43.64 -45.63
C LYS A 333 -12.55 42.84 -46.21
N ARG A 334 -12.77 42.07 -47.27
CA ARG A 334 -11.71 41.31 -47.95
C ARG A 334 -10.71 42.22 -48.67
N GLU A 335 -11.17 43.28 -49.32
CA GLU A 335 -10.31 44.31 -49.90
C GLU A 335 -9.53 45.08 -48.83
N GLN A 336 -10.14 45.37 -47.67
CA GLN A 336 -9.44 45.95 -46.52
C GLN A 336 -8.37 45.00 -46.00
N MET A 337 -8.69 43.72 -45.79
CA MET A 337 -7.73 42.70 -45.35
C MET A 337 -6.56 42.57 -46.33
N LEU A 338 -6.83 42.50 -47.64
CA LEU A 338 -5.79 42.48 -48.67
C LEU A 338 -4.92 43.74 -48.64
N LYS A 339 -5.52 44.93 -48.47
CA LYS A 339 -4.75 46.18 -48.34
C LYS A 339 -3.89 46.21 -47.08
N THR A 340 -4.37 45.66 -45.95
CA THR A 340 -3.55 45.51 -44.74
C THR A 340 -2.45 44.48 -44.93
N SER A 341 -2.70 43.34 -45.58
CA SER A 341 -1.67 42.33 -45.85
C SER A 341 -0.59 42.84 -46.81
N PHE A 342 -0.97 43.56 -47.87
CA PHE A 342 0.01 44.21 -48.77
C PHE A 342 0.79 45.32 -48.07
N LYS A 343 0.17 46.08 -47.16
CA LYS A 343 0.88 47.06 -46.33
C LYS A 343 1.85 46.39 -45.37
N GLU A 344 1.45 45.29 -44.73
CA GLU A 344 2.30 44.49 -43.84
C GLU A 344 3.51 43.91 -44.58
N GLU A 345 3.33 43.35 -45.79
CA GLU A 345 4.43 42.89 -46.64
C GLU A 345 5.37 44.05 -47.03
N LEU A 346 4.84 45.19 -47.48
CA LEU A 346 5.64 46.39 -47.80
C LEU A 346 6.40 46.94 -46.60
N THR A 347 5.81 46.90 -45.40
CA THR A 347 6.52 47.28 -44.18
C THR A 347 7.59 46.25 -43.83
N LYS A 348 7.32 44.95 -43.92
CA LYS A 348 8.32 43.90 -43.65
C LYS A 348 9.50 43.99 -44.61
N GLU A 349 9.26 44.26 -45.89
CA GLU A 349 10.30 44.47 -46.88
C GLU A 349 11.13 45.73 -46.63
N ARG A 350 10.50 46.86 -46.24
CA ARG A 350 11.21 48.10 -45.87
C ARG A 350 12.10 47.93 -44.64
N PHE A 351 11.61 47.26 -43.59
CA PHE A 351 12.38 46.99 -42.39
C PHE A 351 13.58 46.07 -42.69
N LYS A 352 13.37 45.04 -43.51
CA LYS A 352 14.43 44.12 -43.97
C LYS A 352 15.48 44.84 -44.82
N ALA A 353 15.10 45.80 -45.66
CA ALA A 353 16.02 46.61 -46.45
C ALA A 353 16.86 47.60 -45.61
N CYS A 354 16.35 48.01 -44.43
CA CYS A 354 17.09 48.81 -43.44
C CYS A 354 17.86 47.95 -42.41
N GLY A 355 17.90 46.62 -42.57
CA GLY A 355 18.61 45.71 -41.67
C GLY A 355 17.95 45.49 -40.30
N LEU A 356 16.67 45.86 -40.15
CA LEU A 356 15.91 45.72 -38.90
C LEU A 356 14.87 44.59 -39.04
N ASP A 357 14.87 43.65 -38.10
CA ASP A 357 13.90 42.54 -38.07
C ASP A 357 12.66 42.94 -37.24
N MET A 358 11.56 43.18 -37.93
CA MET A 358 10.30 43.61 -37.32
C MET A 358 9.67 42.52 -36.43
N ASP A 359 9.84 41.24 -36.76
CA ASP A 359 9.27 40.15 -35.97
C ASP A 359 10.04 39.97 -34.64
N ALA A 360 11.33 40.34 -34.60
CA ALA A 360 12.12 40.39 -33.37
C ALA A 360 11.69 41.56 -32.47
N MET A 361 11.49 42.76 -33.04
CA MET A 361 11.04 43.93 -32.27
C MET A 361 9.64 43.74 -31.69
N LEU A 362 8.71 43.16 -32.45
CA LEU A 362 7.34 42.88 -31.95
C LEU A 362 7.33 41.80 -30.86
N LYS A 363 8.24 40.83 -30.90
CA LYS A 363 8.43 39.87 -29.81
C LYS A 363 8.96 40.54 -28.55
N GLU A 364 9.94 41.42 -28.69
CA GLU A 364 10.51 42.16 -27.56
C GLU A 364 9.47 43.08 -26.90
N GLU A 365 8.66 43.78 -27.72
CA GLU A 365 7.58 44.63 -27.22
C GLU A 365 6.44 43.82 -26.57
N ALA A 366 6.12 42.64 -27.11
CA ALA A 366 5.15 41.70 -26.52
C ALA A 366 5.65 41.10 -25.19
N GLU A 367 6.94 40.76 -25.09
CA GLU A 367 7.55 40.32 -23.84
C GLU A 367 7.60 41.44 -22.79
N LEU A 368 7.89 42.68 -23.20
CA LEU A 368 7.86 43.85 -22.32
C LEU A 368 6.44 44.16 -21.82
N THR A 369 5.42 44.02 -22.66
CA THR A 369 4.01 44.19 -22.23
C THR A 369 3.53 43.07 -21.34
N LEU A 370 3.96 41.82 -21.58
CA LEU A 370 3.66 40.68 -20.71
C LEU A 370 4.37 40.80 -19.34
N ARG A 371 5.62 41.26 -19.30
CA ARG A 371 6.34 41.51 -18.04
C ARG A 371 5.70 42.65 -17.23
N ARG A 372 5.23 43.70 -17.90
CA ARG A 372 4.45 44.79 -17.25
C ARG A 372 3.13 44.30 -16.67
N SER A 373 2.40 43.40 -17.35
CA SER A 373 1.14 42.88 -16.83
C SER A 373 1.33 41.89 -15.67
N GLN A 374 2.50 41.26 -15.58
CA GLN A 374 2.86 40.34 -14.50
C GLN A 374 3.58 41.01 -13.31
N GLY A 375 3.80 42.33 -13.34
CA GLY A 375 4.39 43.08 -12.22
C GLY A 375 5.86 42.75 -11.92
N LEU A 376 6.57 42.14 -12.87
CA LEU A 376 7.99 41.82 -12.75
C LEU A 376 8.84 43.10 -12.90
N PRO A 377 9.86 43.34 -12.04
CA PRO A 377 10.71 44.52 -12.15
C PRO A 377 11.48 44.51 -13.48
N LEU A 378 11.46 45.66 -14.17
CA LEU A 378 12.25 45.94 -15.37
C LEU A 378 13.67 46.30 -14.93
N GLU A 379 14.49 45.30 -14.58
CA GLU A 379 15.92 45.55 -14.47
C GLU A 379 16.51 45.73 -15.86
N ALA A 380 17.13 46.90 -16.03
CA ALA A 380 17.72 47.39 -17.26
C ALA A 380 18.94 46.54 -17.63
N LEU A 381 18.97 46.10 -18.89
CA LEU A 381 20.22 45.85 -19.61
C LEU A 381 20.80 47.23 -19.98
N GLU A 382 21.50 47.85 -19.04
CA GLU A 382 22.65 48.70 -19.36
C GLU A 382 23.88 47.79 -19.31
N ASP A 383 24.24 47.25 -20.47
CA ASP A 383 25.60 47.22 -21.05
C ASP A 383 25.55 46.62 -22.46
#